data_AF-A0A9E4BKG0-F1
#
_entry.id   AF-A0A9E4BKG0-F1
#
_cell.length_a   1.000
_cell.length_b   1.000
_cell.length_c   1.000
_cell.angle_alpha   90.00
_cell.angle_beta   90.00
_cell.angle_gamma   90.00
#
_symmetry.space_group_name_H-M   'P 1'
#
loop_
_entity.id
_entity.type
_entity.pdbx_description
1 polymer ?
#
loop_
_entity_poly.entity_id
_entity_poly.type
_entity_poly.pdbx_seq_one_letter_code
_entity_poly.pdbx_strand_id
1 'polypeptide(L)'
;MGRDRAGPGIAFQLLINPVTDGRSLDTESYLKYGEGYVLERAVMRWFWDQYVPDPSDRRHPYASPLASPDLSGLPPALVMTAEFDPLRSEGAAYGT
;
A
#
# COMPACT_ATOMS: atom_id res chain seq x y z
N MET A 1 -8.09 -10.06 -3.92
CA MET A 1 -8.82 -11.28 -3.53
C MET A 1 -10.29 -11.29 -3.97
N GLY A 2 -11.10 -10.28 -3.65
CA GLY A 2 -12.56 -10.31 -3.94
C GLY A 2 -12.90 -10.64 -5.39
N ARG A 3 -12.33 -9.89 -6.35
CA ARG A 3 -12.41 -10.17 -7.79
C ARG A 3 -11.95 -11.59 -8.14
N ASP A 4 -10.74 -11.95 -7.71
CA ASP A 4 -10.08 -13.23 -8.09
C ASP A 4 -10.84 -14.47 -7.57
N ARG A 5 -11.65 -14.32 -6.52
CA ARG A 5 -12.43 -15.39 -5.89
C ARG A 5 -13.91 -15.33 -6.22
N ALA A 6 -14.33 -14.52 -7.22
CA ALA A 6 -15.73 -14.27 -7.53
C ALA A 6 -16.57 -13.93 -6.27
N GLY A 7 -15.99 -13.09 -5.40
CA GLY A 7 -16.62 -12.64 -4.17
C GLY A 7 -17.82 -11.72 -4.41
N PRO A 8 -18.47 -11.24 -3.34
CA PRO A 8 -19.59 -10.32 -3.47
C PRO A 8 -19.18 -9.05 -4.24
N GLY A 9 -20.11 -8.49 -5.00
CA GLY A 9 -19.91 -7.24 -5.71
C GLY A 9 -19.66 -6.10 -4.73
N ILE A 10 -18.43 -5.61 -4.68
CA ILE A 10 -18.06 -4.44 -3.90
C ILE A 10 -18.40 -3.21 -4.75
N ALA A 11 -19.24 -2.32 -4.23
CA ALA A 11 -19.68 -1.14 -4.97
C ALA A 11 -18.60 -0.05 -5.06
N PHE A 12 -17.72 0.03 -4.06
CA PHE A 12 -16.74 1.11 -3.94
C PHE A 12 -15.59 0.74 -2.97
N GLN A 13 -14.42 1.34 -3.17
CA GLN A 13 -13.29 1.28 -2.23
C GLN A 13 -12.90 2.69 -1.74
N LEU A 14 -12.96 2.90 -0.42
CA LEU A 14 -12.42 4.09 0.24
C LEU A 14 -11.09 3.72 0.89
N LEU A 15 -9.99 4.28 0.37
CA LEU A 15 -8.63 3.98 0.82
C LEU A 15 -8.02 5.23 1.44
N ILE A 16 -7.72 5.17 2.73
CA ILE A 16 -7.20 6.30 3.52
C ILE A 16 -5.77 5.97 3.91
N ASN A 17 -4.81 6.74 3.40
CA ASN A 17 -3.37 6.55 3.63
C ASN A 17 -2.94 5.08 3.44
N PRO A 18 -3.28 4.44 2.30
CA PRO A 18 -3.12 3.01 2.17
C PRO A 18 -1.64 2.63 2.06
N VAL A 19 -1.24 1.57 2.75
CA VAL A 19 -0.02 0.82 2.43
C VAL A 19 -0.33 -0.04 1.20
N THR A 20 0.43 0.13 0.12
CA THR A 20 0.16 -0.56 -1.16
C THR A 20 1.38 -1.33 -1.68
N ASP A 21 2.56 -1.11 -1.10
CA ASP A 21 3.82 -1.71 -1.52
C ASP A 21 4.82 -1.93 -0.36
N GLY A 22 5.06 -3.19 -0.02
CA GLY A 22 6.07 -3.62 0.95
C GLY A 22 7.41 -3.98 0.37
N ARG A 23 7.61 -3.85 -0.95
CA ARG A 23 8.86 -4.23 -1.63
C ARG A 23 9.99 -3.25 -1.33
N SER A 24 9.66 -1.98 -1.07
CA SER A 24 10.63 -0.92 -0.78
C SER A 24 10.06 0.06 0.23
N LEU A 25 10.90 0.48 1.17
CA LEU A 25 10.62 1.59 2.10
C LEU A 25 11.50 2.79 1.74
N ASP A 26 11.82 2.97 0.46
CA ASP A 26 12.75 3.98 -0.07
C ASP A 26 12.11 4.90 -1.12
N THR A 27 10.77 4.94 -1.19
CA THR A 27 10.08 5.93 -2.04
C THR A 27 10.40 7.36 -1.57
N GLU A 28 10.18 8.35 -2.44
CA GLU A 28 10.43 9.76 -2.12
C GLU A 28 9.79 10.17 -0.80
N SER A 29 8.52 9.79 -0.57
CA SER A 29 7.81 10.12 0.67
C SER A 29 8.38 9.41 1.90
N TYR A 30 8.80 8.14 1.81
CA TYR A 30 9.47 7.45 2.91
C TYR A 30 10.77 8.13 3.32
N LEU A 31 11.55 8.60 2.34
CA LEU A 31 12.82 9.28 2.61
C LEU A 31 12.61 10.69 3.16
N LYS A 32 11.57 11.39 2.72
CA LYS A 32 11.31 12.79 3.10
C LYS A 32 10.52 12.94 4.41
N TYR A 33 9.57 12.04 4.67
CA TYR A 33 8.62 12.15 5.79
C TYR A 33 8.66 10.94 6.74
N GLY A 34 9.62 10.03 6.56
CA GLY A 34 9.75 8.84 7.39
C GLY A 34 10.27 9.09 8.81
N GLU A 35 10.51 10.33 9.23
CA GLU A 35 10.96 10.69 10.58
C GLU A 35 10.25 11.98 11.02
N GLY A 36 9.82 12.03 12.29
CA GLY A 36 9.22 13.24 12.88
C GLY A 36 7.73 13.50 12.54
N TYR A 37 7.07 12.62 11.78
CA TYR A 37 5.67 12.79 11.35
C TYR A 37 4.76 11.61 11.74
N VAL A 38 4.64 11.31 13.03
CA VAL A 38 3.79 10.25 13.62
C VAL A 38 4.15 8.82 13.16
N LEU A 39 3.98 8.52 11.87
CA LEU A 39 4.37 7.26 11.26
C LEU A 39 5.80 7.38 10.72
N GLU A 40 6.70 6.58 11.29
CA GLU A 40 8.09 6.57 10.88
C GLU A 40 8.44 5.38 9.99
N ARG A 41 9.45 5.55 9.13
CA ARG A 41 9.98 4.51 8.25
C ARG A 41 10.49 3.30 9.03
N ALA A 42 11.09 3.51 10.20
CA ALA A 42 11.55 2.44 11.07
C ALA A 42 10.37 1.61 11.61
N VAL A 43 9.26 2.28 11.95
CA VAL A 43 8.04 1.62 12.41
C VAL A 43 7.37 0.83 11.29
N MET A 44 7.31 1.38 10.06
CA MET A 44 6.83 0.62 8.90
C MET A 44 7.67 -0.61 8.59
N ARG A 45 9.00 -0.51 8.72
CA ARG A 45 9.89 -1.68 8.60
C ARG A 45 9.53 -2.75 9.62
N TRP A 46 9.37 -2.35 10.88
CA TRP A 46 8.97 -3.26 11.94
C TRP A 46 7.62 -3.92 11.64
N PHE A 47 6.59 -3.17 11.21
CA PHE A 47 5.30 -3.75 10.83
C PHE A 47 5.42 -4.79 9.72
N TRP A 48 6.21 -4.49 8.68
CA TRP A 48 6.45 -5.44 7.59
C TRP A 48 7.19 -6.70 8.05
N ASP A 49 8.17 -6.56 8.95
CA ASP A 49 8.89 -7.69 9.54
C ASP A 49 7.97 -8.59 10.37
N GLN A 50 6.91 -8.04 10.99
CA GLN A 50 5.91 -8.84 11.70
C GLN A 50 4.88 -9.48 10.76
N TYR A 51 4.44 -8.76 9.72
CA TYR A 51 3.34 -9.19 8.85
C TYR A 51 3.78 -10.17 7.77
N VAL A 52 4.91 -9.89 7.10
CA VAL A 52 5.49 -10.74 6.05
C VAL A 52 6.99 -10.82 6.31
N PRO A 53 7.42 -11.75 7.18
CA PRO A 53 8.79 -11.80 7.68
C PRO A 53 9.81 -12.15 6.59
N ASP A 54 9.42 -12.91 5.57
CA ASP A 54 10.25 -13.14 4.38
C ASP A 54 10.11 -11.95 3.41
N PRO A 55 11.18 -11.16 3.17
CA PRO A 55 11.11 -10.02 2.25
C PRO A 55 10.74 -10.40 0.82
N SER A 56 11.05 -11.63 0.38
CA SER A 56 10.74 -12.10 -0.97
C SER A 56 9.23 -12.28 -1.20
N ASP A 57 8.47 -12.58 -0.15
CA ASP A 57 7.02 -12.74 -0.19
C ASP A 57 6.27 -11.40 -0.19
N ARG A 58 6.91 -10.30 0.20
CA ARG A 58 6.27 -8.97 0.23
C ARG A 58 5.78 -8.52 -1.14
N ARG A 59 6.39 -9.02 -2.22
CA ARG A 59 5.95 -8.76 -3.61
C ARG A 59 4.62 -9.41 -3.97
N HIS A 60 4.08 -10.30 -3.14
CA HIS A 60 2.82 -10.99 -3.41
C HIS A 60 1.68 -9.96 -3.53
N PRO A 61 0.82 -9.99 -4.57
CA PRO A 61 -0.24 -8.98 -4.79
C PRO A 61 -1.28 -8.82 -3.68
N TYR A 62 -1.29 -9.73 -2.70
CA TYR A 62 -2.16 -9.67 -1.52
C TYR A 62 -1.49 -9.02 -0.30
N ALA A 63 -0.17 -8.88 -0.33
CA ALA A 63 0.58 -8.04 0.59
C ALA A 63 0.83 -6.66 -0.01
N SER A 64 1.28 -6.62 -1.27
CA SER A 64 1.56 -5.39 -2.03
C SER A 64 0.64 -5.28 -3.24
N PRO A 65 -0.58 -4.74 -3.10
CA PRO A 65 -1.51 -4.63 -4.21
C PRO A 65 -0.98 -3.78 -5.38
N LEU A 66 -0.05 -2.84 -5.15
CA LEU A 66 0.63 -2.08 -6.21
C LEU A 66 1.52 -2.97 -7.09
N ALA A 67 1.91 -4.16 -6.61
CA ALA A 67 2.66 -5.14 -7.38
C ALA A 67 1.76 -6.07 -8.23
N SER A 68 0.43 -5.89 -8.18
CA SER A 68 -0.50 -6.69 -8.98
C SER A 68 -0.25 -6.45 -10.48
N PRO A 69 -0.14 -7.51 -11.31
CA PRO A 69 -0.03 -7.34 -12.76
C PRO A 69 -1.33 -6.84 -13.40
N ASP A 70 -2.45 -6.95 -12.68
CA ASP A 70 -3.77 -6.54 -13.18
C ASP A 70 -4.64 -5.99 -12.05
N LEU A 71 -5.05 -4.73 -12.19
CA LEU A 71 -5.98 -4.01 -11.32
C LEU A 71 -7.34 -3.75 -11.99
N SER A 72 -7.54 -4.26 -13.21
CA SER A 72 -8.81 -4.13 -13.91
C SER A 72 -9.94 -4.89 -13.20
N GLY A 73 -11.17 -4.39 -13.36
CA GLY A 73 -12.36 -5.00 -12.74
C GLY A 73 -12.44 -4.85 -11.23
N LEU A 74 -11.56 -4.05 -10.60
CA LEU A 74 -11.75 -3.61 -9.23
C LEU A 74 -12.85 -2.53 -9.15
N PRO A 75 -13.51 -2.37 -7.99
CA PRO A 75 -14.53 -1.33 -7.82
C PRO A 75 -13.94 0.08 -8.00
N PRO A 76 -14.75 1.09 -8.35
CA PRO A 76 -14.32 2.48 -8.31
C PRO A 76 -13.73 2.84 -6.94
N ALA A 77 -12.69 3.66 -6.93
CA ALA A 77 -11.92 3.99 -5.73
C ALA A 77 -11.83 5.49 -5.47
N LEU A 78 -11.83 5.86 -4.19
CA LEU A 78 -11.26 7.12 -3.70
C LEU A 78 -10.02 6.79 -2.88
N VAL A 79 -8.88 7.29 -3.34
CA VAL A 79 -7.60 7.19 -2.63
C VAL A 79 -7.26 8.53 -2.03
N MET A 80 -7.16 8.58 -0.70
CA MET A 80 -6.74 9.78 0.04
C MET A 80 -5.34 9.57 0.61
N THR A 81 -4.48 10.56 0.41
CA THR A 81 -3.12 10.59 0.96
C THR A 81 -2.95 11.84 1.83
N ALA A 82 -2.07 11.75 2.83
CA ALA A 82 -1.65 12.91 3.60
C ALA A 82 -0.29 13.43 3.09
N GLU A 83 -0.09 14.74 3.15
CA GLU A 83 1.10 15.38 2.57
C GLU A 83 2.39 14.97 3.26
N PHE A 84 2.36 14.84 4.60
CA PHE A 84 3.49 14.48 5.46
C PHE A 84 3.41 13.03 5.93
N ASP A 85 3.14 12.12 5.00
CA ASP A 85 3.02 10.69 5.29
C ASP A 85 4.05 9.91 4.44
N PRO A 86 4.87 9.03 5.03
CA PRO A 86 5.77 8.16 4.27
C PRO A 86 5.04 7.29 3.21
N LEU A 87 3.77 6.95 3.41
CA LEU A 87 2.95 6.14 2.49
C LEU A 87 2.45 6.92 1.27
N ARG A 88 2.66 8.25 1.21
CA ARG A 88 2.05 9.13 0.20
C ARG A 88 2.37 8.69 -1.23
N SER A 89 3.64 8.42 -1.55
CA SER A 89 4.05 8.07 -2.91
C SER A 89 3.46 6.74 -3.38
N GLU A 90 3.39 5.73 -2.50
CA GLU A 90 2.81 4.41 -2.85
C GLU A 90 1.28 4.48 -2.95
N GLY A 91 0.62 5.27 -2.09
CA GLY A 91 -0.81 5.52 -2.19
C GLY A 91 -1.18 6.25 -3.48
N ALA A 92 -0.42 7.30 -3.84
CA ALA A 92 -0.63 8.03 -5.09
C ALA A 92 -0.44 7.13 -6.32
N ALA A 93 0.61 6.30 -6.34
CA ALA A 93 0.88 5.37 -7.44
C ALA A 93 -0.21 4.30 -7.62
N TYR A 94 -0.88 3.90 -6.54
CA TYR A 94 -2.00 2.95 -6.63
C TYR A 94 -3.30 3.59 -7.16
N GLY A 95 -3.46 4.90 -6.96
CA GLY A 95 -4.64 5.65 -7.39
C GLY A 95 -4.65 6.10 -8.84
N THR A 96 -3.62 5.74 -9.63
CA THR A 96 -3.43 6.13 -11.04
C THR A 96 -3.40 4.91 -11.95
#